data_AF-A0A1Q3DKE2-F1
#
_entry.id   AF-A0A1Q3DKE2-F1
#
_cell.length_a   1.000
_cell.length_b   1.000
_cell.length_c   1.000
_cell.angle_alpha   90.00
_cell.angle_beta   90.00
_cell.angle_gamma   90.00
#
_symmetry.space_group_name_H-M   'P 1'
#
loop_
_entity.id
_entity.type
_entity.pdbx_description
1 polymer ?
#
loop_
_entity_poly.entity_id
_entity_poly.type
_entity_poly.pdbx_seq_one_letter_code
_entity_poly.pdbx_strand_id
1 'polypeptide(L)'
;MEENEKLKIEIDALKKSFSIFSNGSAKLDNLLGLQRCVFDKAGLGFDEMKNVKHFKNFFVKKVEPQFCCNYCGKIGHISTSCILRKNLCFGKTRKIWVPKGTFVTNLQGPKFKWVPKI
;
A
#
# COMPACT_ATOMS: atom_id res chain seq x y z
N MET A 1 -12.89 55.54 30.63
CA MET A 1 -13.30 54.35 31.41
C MET A 1 -13.89 53.27 30.51
N GLU A 2 -14.72 53.63 29.54
CA GLU A 2 -15.38 52.74 28.57
C GLU A 2 -14.40 51.86 27.75
N GLU A 3 -13.27 52.41 27.32
CA GLU A 3 -12.23 51.66 26.61
C GLU A 3 -11.59 50.55 27.46
N ASN A 4 -11.38 50.79 28.76
CA ASN A 4 -10.83 49.78 29.67
C ASN A 4 -11.79 48.61 29.90
N GLU A 5 -13.10 48.85 29.87
CA GLU A 5 -14.10 47.77 29.96
C GLU A 5 -14.12 46.93 28.68
N LYS A 6 -14.06 47.58 27.52
CA LYS A 6 -13.98 46.90 26.22
C LYS A 6 -12.72 46.02 26.12
N LEU A 7 -11.57 46.54 26.54
CA LEU A 7 -10.31 45.79 26.58
C LEU A 7 -10.37 44.58 27.53
N LYS A 8 -11.06 44.69 28.68
CA LYS A 8 -11.25 43.54 29.58
C LYS A 8 -12.05 42.42 28.92
N ILE A 9 -13.08 42.75 28.17
CA ILE A 9 -13.91 41.77 27.44
C ILE A 9 -13.08 41.08 26.36
N GLU A 10 -12.28 41.82 25.59
CA GLU A 10 -11.40 41.25 24.58
C GLU A 10 -10.33 40.33 25.17
N ILE A 11 -9.73 40.72 26.31
CA ILE A 11 -8.76 39.89 27.03
C ILE A 11 -9.38 38.57 27.50
N ASP A 12 -10.62 38.60 28.00
CA ASP A 12 -11.31 37.38 28.44
C ASP A 12 -11.62 36.45 27.26
N ALA A 13 -12.10 36.99 26.15
CA ALA A 13 -12.34 36.25 24.91
C ALA A 13 -11.05 35.62 24.35
N LEU A 14 -9.95 36.38 24.37
CA LEU A 14 -8.62 35.91 23.95
C LEU A 14 -8.12 34.79 24.86
N LYS A 15 -8.22 34.93 26.18
CA LYS A 15 -7.82 33.90 27.14
C LYS A 15 -8.60 32.60 26.94
N LYS A 16 -9.91 32.69 26.70
CA LYS A 16 -10.74 31.52 26.40
C LYS A 16 -10.29 30.82 25.12
N SER A 17 -10.04 31.59 24.07
CA SER A 17 -9.55 31.06 22.79
C SER A 17 -8.19 30.40 22.93
N PHE A 18 -7.28 31.01 23.69
CA PHE A 18 -5.94 30.48 23.96
C PHE A 18 -5.99 29.18 24.76
N SER A 19 -6.88 29.08 25.76
CA SER A 19 -7.09 27.85 26.53
C SER A 19 -7.56 26.69 25.65
N ILE A 20 -8.52 26.94 24.76
CA ILE A 20 -9.00 25.93 23.79
C ILE A 20 -7.88 25.50 22.85
N PHE A 21 -7.13 26.47 22.30
CA PHE A 21 -6.01 26.21 21.41
C PHE A 21 -4.91 25.38 22.09
N SER A 22 -4.49 25.76 23.31
CA SER A 22 -3.46 25.07 24.07
C SER A 22 -3.86 23.61 24.36
N ASN A 23 -5.11 23.37 24.76
CA ASN A 23 -5.64 22.02 24.96
C ASN A 23 -5.66 21.20 23.65
N GLY A 24 -6.04 21.83 22.54
CA GLY A 24 -6.00 21.22 21.21
C GLY A 24 -4.58 20.83 20.79
N SER A 25 -3.62 21.73 20.97
CA SER A 25 -2.20 21.52 20.66
C SER A 25 -1.64 20.34 21.44
N ALA A 26 -1.86 20.30 22.77
CA ALA A 26 -1.36 19.21 23.61
C ALA A 26 -1.92 17.85 23.18
N LYS A 27 -3.19 17.78 22.77
CA LYS A 27 -3.80 16.54 22.24
C LYS A 27 -3.17 16.13 20.91
N LEU A 28 -2.95 17.08 20.01
CA LEU A 28 -2.31 16.83 18.72
C LEU A 28 -0.87 16.34 18.91
N ASP A 29 -0.09 16.97 19.79
CA ASP A 29 1.28 16.59 20.08
C ASP A 29 1.38 15.18 20.66
N ASN A 30 0.47 14.80 21.56
CA ASN A 30 0.39 13.44 22.09
C ASN A 30 0.07 12.42 20.98
N LEU A 31 -0.86 12.74 20.08
CA LEU A 31 -1.21 11.88 18.95
C LEU A 31 -0.01 11.69 18.00
N LEU A 32 0.65 12.79 17.62
CA LEU A 32 1.81 12.76 16.73
C LEU A 32 3.03 12.11 17.39
N GLY A 33 3.23 12.31 18.69
CA GLY A 33 4.31 11.69 19.46
C GLY A 33 4.27 10.16 19.45
N LEU A 34 3.07 9.58 19.56
CA LEU A 34 2.86 8.13 19.41
C LEU A 34 3.18 7.62 18.00
N GLN A 35 3.14 8.51 17.02
CA GLN A 35 3.17 8.15 15.60
C GLN A 35 4.51 8.44 14.91
N ARG A 36 5.39 9.25 15.52
CA ARG A 36 6.80 9.43 15.12
C ARG A 36 7.66 8.17 15.35
N CYS A 37 7.07 6.98 15.37
CA CYS A 37 7.78 5.74 15.59
C CYS A 37 8.67 5.43 14.36
N VAL A 38 9.96 5.81 14.44
CA VAL A 38 10.97 5.81 13.36
C VAL A 38 11.38 4.39 12.91
N PHE A 39 10.80 3.35 13.48
CA PHE A 39 11.29 1.98 13.34
C PHE A 39 10.67 1.22 12.16
N ASP A 40 9.48 1.63 11.70
CA ASP A 40 8.84 1.02 10.52
C ASP A 40 9.35 1.70 9.24
N LYS A 41 10.57 1.33 8.83
CA LYS A 41 11.20 1.77 7.56
C LYS A 41 10.96 0.80 6.40
N ALA A 42 10.13 -0.22 6.60
CA ALA A 42 9.87 -1.26 5.60
C ALA A 42 9.31 -0.67 4.29
N GLY A 43 8.49 0.38 4.41
CA GLY A 43 7.97 1.12 3.26
C GLY A 43 9.01 1.89 2.44
N LEU A 44 10.24 2.03 2.94
CA LEU A 44 11.37 2.68 2.25
C LEU A 44 12.42 1.68 1.74
N GLY A 45 12.13 0.37 1.79
CA GLY A 45 13.04 -0.67 1.29
C GLY A 45 14.11 -1.12 2.29
N PHE A 46 13.98 -0.77 3.58
CA PHE A 46 14.80 -1.34 4.64
C PHE A 46 14.16 -2.61 5.21
N ASP A 47 14.97 -3.53 5.73
CA ASP A 47 14.46 -4.72 6.42
C ASP A 47 13.68 -4.35 7.70
N GLU A 48 12.57 -5.05 7.93
CA GLU A 48 11.76 -4.88 9.14
C GLU A 48 12.55 -5.27 10.41
N MET A 49 12.57 -4.36 11.38
CA MET A 49 13.19 -4.61 12.67
C MET A 49 12.30 -5.55 13.51
N LYS A 50 12.73 -6.80 13.68
CA LYS A 50 11.95 -7.85 14.35
C LYS A 50 11.65 -7.60 15.84
N ASN A 51 12.44 -6.78 16.52
CA ASN A 51 12.39 -6.60 17.98
C ASN A 51 11.73 -5.29 18.43
N VAL A 52 11.00 -4.61 17.55
CA VAL A 52 10.41 -3.31 17.88
C VAL A 52 8.89 -3.42 17.98
N LYS A 53 8.31 -2.76 18.99
CA LYS A 53 6.86 -2.60 19.09
C LYS A 53 6.38 -1.68 17.97
N HIS A 54 5.67 -2.27 17.01
CA HIS A 54 5.01 -1.52 15.94
C HIS A 54 3.69 -0.98 16.47
N PHE A 55 3.58 0.34 16.57
CA PHE A 55 2.31 0.99 16.90
C PHE A 55 1.42 1.03 15.65
N LYS A 56 0.10 0.93 15.83
CA LYS A 56 -0.83 1.05 14.70
C LYS A 56 -0.80 2.49 14.17
N ASN A 57 -0.33 2.66 12.94
CA ASN A 57 -0.38 3.94 12.23
C ASN A 57 -1.83 4.25 11.80
N PHE A 58 -2.34 5.42 12.19
CA PHE A 58 -3.68 5.91 11.81
C PHE A 58 -3.67 6.72 10.49
N PHE A 59 -2.56 7.37 10.16
CA PHE A 59 -2.47 8.26 8.99
C PHE A 59 -2.12 7.54 7.69
N VAL A 60 -1.37 6.44 7.78
CA VAL A 60 -0.97 5.67 6.61
C VAL A 60 -1.87 4.43 6.54
N LYS A 61 -2.68 4.35 5.47
CA LYS A 61 -3.40 3.10 5.16
C LYS A 61 -2.37 1.99 4.98
N LYS A 62 -2.57 0.86 5.65
CA LYS A 62 -1.75 -0.33 5.42
C LYS A 62 -1.78 -0.65 3.94
N VAL A 63 -0.62 -0.61 3.29
CA VAL A 63 -0.47 -1.15 1.94
C VAL A 63 -0.49 -2.66 2.13
N GLU A 64 -1.63 -3.29 1.83
CA GLU A 64 -1.66 -4.74 1.73
C GLU A 64 -0.63 -5.15 0.68
N PRO A 65 0.21 -6.17 0.95
CA PRO A 65 1.19 -6.63 -0.02
C PRO A 65 0.50 -7.09 -1.32
N GLN A 66 0.43 -6.21 -2.32
CA GLN A 66 -0.10 -6.50 -3.65
C GLN A 66 0.94 -7.24 -4.50
N PHE A 67 1.68 -8.18 -3.92
CA PHE A 67 2.61 -8.97 -4.71
C PHE A 67 1.81 -9.96 -5.56
N CYS A 68 1.92 -9.78 -6.86
CA CYS A 68 1.31 -10.62 -7.86
C CYS A 68 2.27 -11.76 -8.22
N CYS A 69 1.76 -12.97 -8.34
CA CYS A 69 2.55 -14.09 -8.80
C CYS A 69 2.92 -13.91 -10.28
N ASN A 70 4.22 -13.82 -10.59
CA ASN A 70 4.70 -13.66 -11.98
C ASN A 70 4.29 -14.82 -12.89
N TYR A 71 3.97 -16.01 -12.35
CA TYR A 71 3.53 -17.16 -13.13
C TYR A 71 2.03 -17.09 -13.50
N CYS A 72 1.16 -16.91 -12.51
CA CYS A 72 -0.30 -17.02 -12.72
C CYS A 72 -1.05 -15.68 -12.71
N GLY A 73 -0.39 -14.57 -12.38
CA GLY A 73 -1.01 -13.24 -12.34
C GLY A 73 -2.00 -13.04 -11.19
N LYS A 74 -2.04 -13.95 -10.19
CA LYS A 74 -2.91 -13.82 -9.00
C LYS A 74 -2.12 -13.22 -7.83
N ILE A 75 -2.79 -12.39 -7.02
CA ILE A 75 -2.24 -11.74 -5.83
C ILE A 75 -2.13 -12.75 -4.67
N GLY A 76 -1.18 -12.52 -3.76
CA GLY A 76 -1.10 -13.20 -2.46
C GLY A 76 -0.14 -14.38 -2.39
N HIS A 77 0.61 -14.67 -3.46
CA HIS A 77 1.69 -15.66 -3.45
C HIS A 77 2.77 -15.33 -4.48
N ILE A 78 3.98 -15.87 -4.29
CA ILE A 78 5.10 -15.73 -5.20
C ILE A 78 5.21 -16.93 -6.16
N SER A 79 5.98 -16.80 -7.23
CA SER A 79 6.11 -17.86 -8.24
C SER A 79 6.60 -19.20 -7.69
N THR A 80 7.36 -19.24 -6.60
CA THR A 80 7.85 -20.49 -5.98
C THR A 80 6.76 -21.23 -5.19
N SER A 81 5.79 -20.50 -4.62
CA SER A 81 4.65 -21.06 -3.91
C SER A 81 3.41 -21.27 -4.80
N CYS A 82 3.50 -20.92 -6.09
CA CYS A 82 2.38 -21.03 -7.01
C CYS A 82 1.93 -22.48 -7.25
N ILE A 83 0.67 -22.77 -6.91
CA ILE A 83 0.03 -24.08 -7.09
C ILE A 83 0.04 -24.52 -8.56
N LEU A 84 -0.19 -23.59 -9.49
CA LEU A 84 -0.18 -23.88 -10.92
C LEU A 84 1.23 -24.21 -11.45
N ARG A 85 2.29 -23.73 -10.78
CA ARG A 85 3.67 -24.10 -11.09
C ARG A 85 4.05 -25.45 -10.49
N LYS A 86 3.60 -25.73 -9.26
CA LYS A 86 3.88 -27.00 -8.55
C LYS A 86 3.10 -28.17 -9.14
N ASN A 87 1.88 -27.95 -9.60
CA ASN A 87 1.04 -28.97 -10.20
C ASN A 87 1.08 -28.86 -11.74
N LEU A 88 1.93 -29.69 -12.36
CA LEU A 88 2.06 -29.82 -13.84
C LEU A 88 0.74 -30.18 -14.55
N CYS A 89 -0.26 -30.65 -13.80
CA CYS A 89 -1.50 -31.23 -14.32
C CYS A 89 -2.63 -30.20 -14.55
N PHE A 90 -2.53 -28.97 -14.03
CA PHE A 90 -3.67 -28.01 -14.02
C PHE A 90 -3.54 -26.81 -14.98
N GLY A 91 -2.51 -26.71 -15.84
CA GLY A 91 -2.27 -25.41 -16.50
C GLY A 91 -1.38 -25.37 -17.73
N LYS A 92 -1.36 -26.39 -18.59
CA LYS A 92 -0.70 -26.27 -19.90
C LYS A 92 -1.55 -25.49 -20.92
N THR A 93 -2.13 -24.35 -20.56
CA THR A 93 -2.43 -23.34 -21.57
C THR A 93 -1.10 -22.75 -22.02
N ARG A 94 -0.53 -23.28 -23.10
CA ARG A 94 0.64 -22.71 -23.77
C ARG A 94 0.34 -21.24 -24.07
N LYS A 95 0.95 -20.33 -23.32
CA LYS A 95 0.93 -18.90 -23.65
C LYS A 95 1.86 -18.73 -24.86
N ILE A 96 1.29 -18.61 -26.04
CA ILE A 96 2.00 -18.27 -27.27
C ILE A 96 2.08 -16.74 -27.31
N TRP A 97 3.24 -16.19 -27.64
CA TRP A 97 3.36 -14.76 -27.91
C TRP A 97 2.60 -14.45 -29.22
N VAL A 98 1.58 -13.60 -29.12
CA VAL A 98 0.78 -13.15 -30.27
C VAL A 98 0.86 -11.63 -30.35
N PRO A 99 1.10 -11.05 -31.54
CA PRO A 99 1.03 -9.60 -31.74
C PRO A 99 -0.33 -9.03 -31.27
N LYS A 100 -0.33 -7.83 -30.68
CA LYS A 100 -1.58 -7.17 -30.23
C LYS A 100 -2.50 -6.94 -31.44
N GLY A 101 -3.72 -7.47 -31.39
CA GLY A 101 -4.75 -7.31 -32.43
C GLY A 101 -5.23 -8.60 -33.10
N THR A 102 -4.58 -9.75 -32.82
CA THR A 102 -4.97 -11.02 -33.44
C THR A 102 -6.04 -11.73 -32.60
N PHE A 103 -7.32 -11.63 -33.00
CA PHE A 103 -8.37 -12.52 -32.51
C PHE A 103 -8.32 -13.84 -33.30
N VAL A 104 -7.79 -14.90 -32.71
CA VAL A 104 -7.66 -16.20 -33.37
C VAL A 104 -9.00 -16.94 -33.24
N THR A 105 -9.93 -16.71 -34.17
CA THR A 105 -11.22 -17.44 -34.23
C THR A 105 -11.16 -18.75 -35.01
N ASN A 106 -9.99 -19.20 -35.47
CA ASN A 106 -9.91 -20.44 -36.26
C ASN A 106 -8.65 -21.25 -35.94
N LEU A 107 -8.79 -22.25 -35.06
CA LEU A 107 -7.74 -23.23 -34.78
C LEU A 107 -7.81 -24.36 -35.82
N GLN A 108 -7.03 -24.25 -36.91
CA GLN A 108 -6.76 -25.41 -37.75
C GLN A 108 -5.80 -26.37 -37.02
N GLY A 109 -6.19 -27.64 -37.01
CA GLY A 109 -5.72 -28.68 -36.08
C GLY A 109 -4.27 -29.17 -36.26
N PRO A 110 -3.88 -30.16 -35.44
CA PRO A 110 -2.49 -30.44 -35.11
C PRO A 110 -1.83 -31.35 -36.15
N LYS A 111 -1.23 -30.77 -37.20
CA LYS A 111 -0.29 -31.47 -38.10
C LYS A 111 0.54 -30.51 -38.97
N PHE A 112 1.33 -29.64 -38.34
CA PHE A 112 2.47 -29.02 -39.02
C PHE A 112 3.70 -29.10 -38.12
N LYS A 113 4.52 -30.14 -38.33
CA LYS A 113 5.92 -30.16 -37.92
C LYS A 113 6.61 -29.05 -38.72
N TRP A 114 6.97 -27.95 -38.07
CA TRP A 114 7.94 -27.01 -38.64
C TRP A 114 9.34 -27.53 -38.32
N VAL A 115 10.05 -28.01 -39.34
CA VAL A 115 11.50 -28.20 -39.30
C VAL A 115 12.11 -27.07 -40.13
N PRO A 116 13.09 -26.30 -39.62
CA PRO A 116 13.79 -25.31 -40.44
C PRO A 116 14.60 -26.01 -41.53
N LYS A 117 14.45 -25.59 -42.79
CA LYS A 117 15.43 -25.93 -43.83
C LYS A 117 16.62 -24.99 -43.68
N ILE A 118 17.82 -25.58 -43.68
CA ILE A 118 19.10 -24.88 -43.88
C ILE A 118 19.13 -24.34 -45.30
#